data_AF-A0A7J5BNB9-F1
#
_entry.id   AF-A0A7J5BNB9-F1
#
_cell.length_a   1.000
_cell.length_b   1.000
_cell.length_c   1.000
_cell.angle_alpha   90.00
_cell.angle_beta   90.00
_cell.angle_gamma   90.00
#
_symmetry.space_group_name_H-M   'P 1'
#
loop_
_entity.id
_entity.type
_entity.pdbx_description
1 polymer ?
#
loop_
_entity_poly.entity_id
_entity_poly.type
_entity_poly.pdbx_seq_one_letter_code
_entity_poly.pdbx_strand_id
1 'polypeptide(L)'
;MTDHATGLRELRALLAMLRDPRLRASIALVLAGPVDARELPGLRALEGIGFVATDGDTARLRESFVTELLPVLAAATGPLAVLDGERIAIGSLPRAEVDATVRAVVDRCVDPRDRLSEPILNARLGMFVTDVAFVRRHAADLGVLERTSDGSSYRRVDPERTTLA
;
A
#
# COMPACT_ATOMS: atom_id res chain seq x y z
N MET A 1 -15.20 -7.30 13.25
CA MET A 1 -13.86 -7.58 12.72
C MET A 1 -13.67 -6.68 11.52
N THR A 2 -12.94 -5.59 11.69
CA THR A 2 -12.72 -4.59 10.64
C THR A 2 -11.93 -5.20 9.48
N ASP A 3 -12.41 -5.00 8.26
CA ASP A 3 -11.70 -5.41 7.04
C ASP A 3 -10.30 -4.75 6.97
N HIS A 4 -9.27 -5.50 6.57
CA HIS A 4 -7.87 -5.05 6.59
C HIS A 4 -7.67 -3.76 5.79
N ALA A 5 -8.24 -3.68 4.58
CA ALA A 5 -8.12 -2.49 3.74
C ALA A 5 -8.84 -1.29 4.37
N THR A 6 -9.98 -1.54 5.02
CA THR A 6 -10.73 -0.52 5.77
C THR A 6 -9.94 0.01 6.96
N GLY A 7 -9.36 -0.87 7.78
CA GLY A 7 -8.56 -0.46 8.94
C GLY A 7 -7.32 0.35 8.56
N LEU A 8 -6.62 -0.01 7.47
CA LEU A 8 -5.50 0.79 6.96
C LEU A 8 -5.94 2.17 6.46
N ARG A 9 -7.13 2.28 5.86
CA ARG A 9 -7.68 3.60 5.46
C ARG A 9 -7.98 4.48 6.68
N GLU A 10 -8.53 3.91 7.74
CA GLU A 10 -8.80 4.61 9.00
C GLU A 10 -7.51 5.11 9.65
N LEU A 11 -6.48 4.26 9.75
CA LEU A 11 -5.15 4.65 10.24
C LEU A 11 -4.52 5.77 9.39
N ARG A 12 -4.58 5.64 8.06
CA ARG A 12 -4.08 6.68 7.15
C ARG A 12 -4.83 8.00 7.34
N ALA A 13 -6.14 7.94 7.53
CA ALA A 13 -6.96 9.13 7.77
C ALA A 13 -6.60 9.80 9.10
N LEU A 14 -6.40 9.03 10.17
CA LEU A 14 -5.91 9.54 11.45
C LEU A 14 -4.56 10.26 11.29
N LEU A 15 -3.60 9.65 10.60
CA LEU A 15 -2.30 10.27 10.32
C LEU A 15 -2.43 11.55 9.49
N ALA A 16 -3.36 11.59 8.54
CA ALA A 16 -3.63 12.80 7.76
C ALA A 16 -4.23 13.91 8.64
N MET A 17 -5.14 13.59 9.55
CA MET A 17 -5.74 14.54 10.49
C MET A 17 -4.70 15.14 11.44
N LEU A 18 -3.71 14.36 11.88
CA LEU A 18 -2.61 14.86 12.73
C LEU A 18 -1.77 15.96 12.07
N ARG A 19 -1.85 16.13 10.75
CA ARG A 19 -1.20 17.23 10.01
C ARG A 19 -1.92 18.57 10.19
N ASP A 20 -3.21 18.56 10.55
CA ASP A 20 -3.98 19.76 10.86
C ASP A 20 -3.83 20.08 12.37
N PRO A 21 -3.28 21.24 12.75
CA PRO A 21 -3.11 21.62 14.16
C PRO A 21 -4.40 21.60 14.97
N ARG A 22 -5.55 21.94 14.36
CA ARG A 22 -6.85 21.96 15.05
C ARG A 22 -7.32 20.54 15.34
N LEU A 23 -7.29 19.65 14.35
CA LEU A 23 -7.68 18.24 14.54
C LEU A 23 -6.72 17.52 15.49
N ARG A 24 -5.43 17.85 15.44
CA ARG A 24 -4.45 17.33 16.40
C ARG A 24 -4.79 17.72 17.85
N ALA A 25 -5.28 18.94 18.08
CA ALA A 25 -5.75 19.36 19.40
C ALA A 25 -7.00 18.59 19.82
N SER A 26 -7.98 18.40 18.92
CA SER A 26 -9.17 17.57 19.17
C SER A 26 -8.81 16.13 19.54
N ILE A 27 -7.87 15.52 18.83
CA ILE A 27 -7.36 14.17 19.11
C ILE A 27 -6.75 14.11 20.51
N ALA A 28 -5.88 15.07 20.86
CA ALA A 28 -5.27 15.14 22.19
C ALA A 28 -6.30 15.27 23.32
N LEU A 29 -7.34 16.08 23.11
CA LEU A 29 -8.44 16.24 24.06
C LEU A 29 -9.18 14.93 24.32
N VAL A 30 -9.57 14.21 23.26
CA VAL A 30 -10.25 12.91 23.36
C VAL A 30 -9.36 11.85 24.03
N LEU A 31 -8.05 11.86 23.75
CA LEU A 31 -7.09 10.95 24.38
C LEU A 31 -6.88 11.25 25.87
N ALA A 32 -7.05 12.51 26.29
CA ALA A 32 -6.96 12.90 27.71
C ALA A 32 -8.20 12.48 28.51
N GLY A 33 -9.34 12.29 27.85
CA GLY A 33 -10.57 11.79 28.46
C GLY A 33 -11.83 12.17 27.70
N PRO A 34 -13.02 11.87 28.27
CA PRO A 34 -14.29 12.30 27.69
C PRO A 34 -14.40 13.83 27.63
N VAL A 35 -14.97 14.33 26.54
CA VAL A 35 -15.12 15.78 26.27
C VAL A 35 -16.52 16.10 25.79
N ASP A 36 -16.94 17.37 25.92
CA ASP A 36 -18.20 17.83 25.34
C ASP A 36 -18.12 17.73 23.80
N ALA A 37 -19.03 16.96 23.22
CA ALA A 37 -19.11 16.73 21.78
C ALA A 37 -19.35 18.03 20.99
N ARG A 38 -20.05 19.01 21.59
CA ARG A 38 -20.35 20.31 20.95
C ARG A 38 -19.11 21.19 20.83
N GLU A 39 -18.15 20.99 21.70
CA GLU A 39 -16.90 21.76 21.74
C GLU A 39 -15.78 21.11 20.93
N LEU A 40 -15.98 19.89 20.40
CA LEU A 40 -14.93 19.12 19.72
C LEU A 40 -14.86 19.43 18.22
N PRO A 41 -13.85 20.20 17.74
CA PRO A 41 -13.72 20.48 16.32
C PRO A 41 -13.45 19.20 15.53
N GLY A 42 -14.17 19.03 14.41
CA GLY A 42 -13.98 17.86 13.56
C GLY A 42 -14.60 16.57 14.09
N LEU A 43 -15.52 16.64 15.07
CA LEU A 43 -16.22 15.47 15.62
C LEU A 43 -16.70 14.50 14.53
N ARG A 44 -17.40 14.99 13.50
CA ARG A 44 -17.90 14.17 12.40
C ARG A 44 -16.82 13.40 11.65
N ALA A 45 -15.65 14.01 11.47
CA ALA A 45 -14.51 13.35 10.84
C ALA A 45 -13.94 12.26 11.75
N LEU A 46 -13.82 12.53 13.05
CA LEU A 46 -13.34 11.57 14.05
C LEU A 46 -14.31 10.39 14.25
N GLU A 47 -15.63 10.64 14.25
CA GLU A 47 -16.67 9.62 14.22
C GLU A 47 -16.62 8.80 12.92
N GLY A 48 -16.42 9.48 11.79
CA GLY A 48 -16.39 8.86 10.46
C GLY A 48 -15.26 7.85 10.26
N ILE A 49 -14.12 8.08 10.91
CA ILE A 49 -13.01 7.09 10.96
C ILE A 49 -13.15 6.13 12.14
N GLY A 50 -14.18 6.28 12.96
CA GLY A 50 -14.41 5.45 14.14
C GLY A 50 -13.46 5.69 15.31
N PHE A 51 -12.73 6.81 15.32
CA PHE A 51 -11.83 7.18 16.41
C PHE A 51 -12.62 7.60 17.67
N VAL A 52 -13.74 8.30 17.47
CA VAL A 52 -14.62 8.78 18.54
C VAL A 52 -15.95 8.03 18.51
N ALA A 53 -16.48 7.76 19.70
CA ALA A 53 -17.89 7.42 19.90
C ALA A 53 -18.55 8.53 20.74
N THR A 54 -19.74 8.95 20.32
CA THR A 54 -20.55 9.95 21.02
C THR A 54 -21.69 9.28 21.77
N ASP A 55 -21.91 9.72 23.00
CA ASP A 55 -22.96 9.26 23.90
C ASP A 55 -23.63 10.47 24.54
N GLY A 56 -24.81 10.84 24.01
CA GLY A 56 -25.43 12.12 24.29
C GLY A 56 -24.53 13.28 23.86
N ASP A 57 -24.19 14.16 24.81
CA ASP A 57 -23.29 15.30 24.60
C ASP A 57 -21.82 14.97 24.92
N THR A 58 -21.49 13.71 25.21
CA THR A 58 -20.12 13.31 25.55
C THR A 58 -19.46 12.55 24.41
N ALA A 59 -18.33 13.04 23.93
CA ALA A 59 -17.45 12.35 22.99
C ALA A 59 -16.31 11.66 23.75
N ARG A 60 -16.03 10.40 23.42
CA ARG A 60 -14.94 9.60 24.01
C ARG A 60 -14.19 8.81 22.96
N LEU A 61 -12.93 8.46 23.25
CA LEU A 61 -12.18 7.50 22.45
C LEU A 61 -13.00 6.21 22.33
N ARG A 62 -13.14 5.70 21.11
CA ARG A 62 -13.68 4.36 20.91
C ARG A 62 -12.54 3.37 21.11
N GLU A 63 -12.45 2.74 22.29
CA GLU A 63 -11.37 1.79 22.62
C GLU A 63 -11.18 0.70 21.56
N SER A 64 -12.28 0.25 20.93
CA SER A 64 -12.21 -0.73 19.84
C SER A 64 -11.42 -0.25 18.63
N PHE A 65 -11.32 1.07 18.38
CA PHE A 65 -10.46 1.63 17.34
C PHE A 65 -8.99 1.22 17.55
N VAL A 66 -8.48 1.31 18.78
CA VAL A 66 -7.10 0.94 19.07
C VAL A 66 -6.93 -0.58 19.03
N THR A 67 -7.82 -1.31 19.71
CA THR A 67 -7.68 -2.77 19.84
C THR A 67 -7.91 -3.52 18.53
N GLU A 68 -8.76 -3.01 17.63
CA GLU A 68 -9.01 -3.64 16.33
C GLU A 68 -7.97 -3.25 15.27
N LEU A 69 -7.44 -2.02 15.29
CA LEU A 69 -6.52 -1.55 14.25
C LEU A 69 -5.06 -1.95 14.50
N LEU A 70 -4.66 -2.20 15.74
CA LEU A 70 -3.29 -2.64 16.04
C LEU A 70 -2.96 -4.00 15.38
N PRO A 71 -3.81 -5.04 15.44
CA PRO A 71 -3.60 -6.27 14.67
C PRO A 71 -3.58 -6.05 13.15
N VAL A 72 -4.43 -5.16 12.62
CA VAL A 72 -4.44 -4.83 11.18
C VAL A 72 -3.11 -4.21 10.76
N LEU A 73 -2.58 -3.28 11.54
CA LEU A 73 -1.27 -2.68 11.29
C LEU A 73 -0.14 -3.72 11.39
N ALA A 74 -0.18 -4.60 12.39
CA ALA A 74 0.79 -5.67 12.56
C ALA A 74 0.78 -6.65 11.38
N ALA A 75 -0.40 -7.03 10.89
CA ALA A 75 -0.54 -7.89 9.72
C ALA A 75 0.02 -7.19 8.46
N ALA A 76 -0.38 -5.94 8.22
CA ALA A 76 0.03 -5.17 7.04
C ALA A 76 1.53 -4.82 7.00
N THR A 77 2.20 -4.79 8.16
CA THR A 77 3.65 -4.52 8.27
C THR A 77 4.46 -5.79 8.54
N GLY A 78 3.79 -6.95 8.65
CA GLY A 78 4.41 -8.23 8.92
C GLY A 78 5.05 -8.87 7.69
N PRO A 79 5.90 -9.90 7.89
CA PRO A 79 6.57 -10.60 6.79
C PRO A 79 5.59 -11.31 5.84
N LEU A 80 4.39 -11.64 6.32
CA LEU A 80 3.36 -12.32 5.56
C LEU A 80 2.40 -11.37 4.83
N ALA A 81 2.53 -10.04 5.00
CA ALA A 81 1.62 -9.06 4.37
C ALA A 81 1.52 -9.21 2.85
N VAL A 82 2.60 -9.69 2.22
CA VAL A 82 2.65 -9.96 0.78
C VAL A 82 1.65 -11.04 0.33
N LEU A 83 1.27 -11.96 1.22
CA LEU A 83 0.35 -13.05 0.94
C LEU A 83 -1.12 -12.61 0.99
N ASP A 84 -1.41 -11.55 1.74
CA ASP A 84 -2.77 -11.00 1.89
C ASP A 84 -3.10 -9.94 0.82
N GLY A 85 -2.11 -9.56 0.01
CA GLY A 85 -2.27 -8.56 -1.05
C GLY A 85 -3.05 -9.08 -2.25
N GLU A 86 -3.97 -8.27 -2.77
CA GLU A 86 -4.57 -8.54 -4.07
C GLU A 86 -3.54 -8.37 -5.20
N ARG A 87 -3.74 -9.11 -6.30
CA ARG A 87 -2.96 -8.89 -7.51
C ARG A 87 -3.28 -7.53 -8.09
N ILE A 88 -2.23 -6.82 -8.50
CA ILE A 88 -2.27 -5.49 -9.05
C ILE A 88 -2.93 -5.53 -10.44
N ALA A 89 -4.07 -4.85 -10.57
CA ALA A 89 -4.70 -4.54 -11.84
C ALA A 89 -4.08 -3.28 -12.44
N ILE A 90 -2.99 -3.45 -13.21
CA ILE A 90 -2.21 -2.33 -13.78
C ILE A 90 -3.09 -1.36 -14.59
N GLY A 91 -4.10 -1.87 -15.33
CA GLY A 91 -5.02 -1.05 -16.11
C GLY A 91 -5.93 -0.14 -15.28
N SER A 92 -6.02 -0.35 -13.97
CA SER A 92 -6.79 0.49 -13.04
C SER A 92 -5.94 1.55 -12.34
N LEU A 93 -4.62 1.53 -12.54
CA LEU A 93 -3.72 2.50 -11.90
C LEU A 93 -3.75 3.85 -12.63
N PRO A 94 -3.53 4.96 -11.90
CA PRO A 94 -3.21 6.24 -12.53
C PRO A 94 -2.00 6.11 -13.44
N ARG A 95 -2.06 6.72 -14.63
CA ARG A 95 -0.98 6.61 -15.63
C ARG A 95 0.41 6.98 -15.09
N ALA A 96 0.48 7.93 -14.15
CA ALA A 96 1.72 8.37 -13.52
C ALA A 96 2.36 7.29 -12.62
N GLU A 97 1.61 6.28 -12.19
CA GLU A 97 2.09 5.23 -11.27
C GLU A 97 2.48 3.93 -11.99
N VAL A 98 2.10 3.77 -13.27
CA VAL A 98 2.31 2.54 -14.03
C VAL A 98 3.78 2.15 -14.11
N ASP A 99 4.66 3.08 -14.51
CA ASP A 99 6.08 2.80 -14.71
C ASP A 99 6.78 2.40 -13.40
N ALA A 100 6.48 3.14 -12.31
CA ALA A 100 7.02 2.85 -10.99
C ALA A 100 6.55 1.48 -10.48
N THR A 101 5.28 1.14 -10.72
CA THR A 101 4.70 -0.14 -10.33
C THR A 101 5.32 -1.30 -11.11
N VAL A 102 5.46 -1.16 -12.44
CA VAL A 102 6.09 -2.19 -13.30
C VAL A 102 7.53 -2.45 -12.85
N ARG A 103 8.31 -1.40 -12.57
CA ARG A 103 9.68 -1.55 -12.05
C ARG A 103 9.70 -2.29 -10.71
N ALA A 104 8.86 -1.88 -9.75
CA ALA A 104 8.80 -2.51 -8.43
C ALA A 104 8.41 -4.01 -8.50
N VAL A 105 7.47 -4.37 -9.38
CA VAL A 105 7.08 -5.77 -9.59
C VAL A 105 8.24 -6.58 -10.18
N VAL A 106 8.95 -6.05 -11.19
CA VAL A 106 10.10 -6.74 -11.78
C VAL A 106 11.24 -6.90 -10.76
N ASP A 107 11.54 -5.86 -9.99
CA ASP A 107 12.58 -5.90 -8.95
C ASP A 107 12.30 -6.96 -7.88
N ARG A 108 11.02 -7.21 -7.60
CA ARG A 108 10.60 -8.27 -6.68
C ARG A 108 10.67 -9.66 -7.30
N CYS A 109 10.43 -9.79 -8.60
CA CYS A 109 10.29 -11.09 -9.27
C CYS A 109 11.59 -11.65 -9.86
N VAL A 110 12.56 -10.78 -10.17
CA VAL A 110 13.73 -11.14 -10.98
C VAL A 110 14.99 -10.65 -10.27
N ASP A 111 15.82 -11.58 -9.81
CA ASP A 111 17.17 -11.24 -9.33
C ASP A 111 18.02 -10.78 -10.51
N PRO A 112 18.92 -9.78 -10.35
CA PRO A 112 19.80 -9.34 -11.44
C PRO A 112 20.74 -10.43 -11.97
N ARG A 113 20.93 -11.54 -11.24
CA ARG A 113 21.69 -12.72 -11.70
C ARG A 113 20.81 -13.75 -12.41
N ASP A 114 19.49 -13.62 -12.37
CA ASP A 114 18.57 -14.57 -12.99
C ASP A 114 18.65 -14.52 -14.52
N ARG A 115 18.47 -15.70 -15.14
CA ARG A 115 18.07 -15.85 -16.53
C ARG A 115 16.81 -16.69 -16.58
N LEU A 116 15.68 -16.06 -16.86
CA LEU A 116 14.37 -16.69 -16.77
C LEU A 116 13.81 -16.94 -18.17
N SER A 117 13.30 -18.14 -18.41
CA SER A 117 12.45 -18.37 -19.58
C SER A 117 11.14 -17.59 -19.45
N GLU A 118 10.47 -17.35 -20.58
CA GLU A 118 9.18 -16.66 -20.58
C GLU A 118 8.13 -17.33 -19.66
N PRO A 119 7.94 -18.67 -19.67
CA PRO A 119 6.98 -19.31 -18.77
C PRO A 119 7.30 -19.09 -17.29
N ILE A 120 8.58 -19.13 -16.90
CA ILE A 120 9.00 -18.90 -15.51
C ILE A 120 8.78 -17.44 -15.13
N LEU A 121 9.16 -16.50 -16.00
CA LEU A 121 8.91 -15.07 -15.76
C LEU A 121 7.42 -14.79 -15.61
N ASN A 122 6.59 -15.33 -16.51
CA ASN A 122 5.14 -15.15 -16.46
C ASN A 122 4.54 -15.69 -15.16
N ALA A 123 4.98 -16.87 -14.71
CA ALA A 123 4.54 -17.45 -13.45
C ALA A 123 4.89 -16.56 -12.25
N ARG A 124 6.13 -16.02 -12.21
CA ARG A 124 6.56 -15.12 -11.13
C ARG A 124 5.77 -13.81 -11.11
N LEU A 125 5.63 -13.16 -12.27
CA LEU A 125 4.84 -11.94 -12.41
C LEU A 125 3.37 -12.17 -12.03
N GLY A 126 2.81 -13.33 -12.40
CA GLY A 126 1.43 -13.71 -12.12
C GLY A 126 1.07 -13.81 -10.63
N MET A 127 2.07 -13.88 -9.74
CA MET A 127 1.86 -13.78 -8.29
C MET A 127 1.47 -12.36 -7.86
N PHE A 128 1.84 -11.33 -8.63
CA PHE A 128 1.67 -9.93 -8.25
C PHE A 128 0.71 -9.16 -9.15
N VAL A 129 0.56 -9.53 -10.42
CA VAL A 129 -0.22 -8.74 -11.39
C VAL A 129 -1.28 -9.58 -12.09
N THR A 130 -2.37 -8.94 -12.50
CA THR A 130 -3.42 -9.61 -13.30
C THR A 130 -3.09 -9.64 -14.79
N ASP A 131 -2.43 -8.60 -15.32
CA ASP A 131 -2.01 -8.52 -16.73
C ASP A 131 -0.49 -8.74 -16.88
N VAL A 132 -0.09 -10.01 -16.88
CA VAL A 132 1.30 -10.43 -17.00
C VAL A 132 1.93 -10.02 -18.33
N ALA A 133 1.17 -10.12 -19.42
CA ALA A 133 1.67 -9.84 -20.77
C ALA A 133 1.94 -8.35 -20.99
N PHE A 134 1.10 -7.47 -20.42
CA PHE A 134 1.38 -6.03 -20.39
C PHE A 134 2.65 -5.74 -19.61
N VAL A 135 2.75 -6.22 -18.36
CA VAL A 135 3.89 -5.92 -17.47
C VAL A 135 5.21 -6.38 -18.07
N ARG A 136 5.26 -7.58 -18.64
CA ARG A 136 6.47 -8.11 -19.29
C ARG A 136 6.92 -7.25 -20.47
N ARG A 137 5.99 -6.83 -21.34
CA ARG A 137 6.29 -5.99 -22.51
C ARG A 137 6.71 -4.59 -22.09
N HIS A 138 5.92 -3.96 -21.22
CA HIS A 138 6.18 -2.62 -20.72
C HIS A 138 7.51 -2.53 -19.96
N ALA A 139 7.87 -3.57 -19.20
CA ALA A 139 9.17 -3.63 -18.53
C ALA A 139 10.36 -3.70 -19.51
N ALA A 140 10.19 -4.37 -20.65
CA ALA A 140 11.19 -4.38 -21.71
C ALA A 140 11.30 -3.01 -22.40
N ASP A 141 10.15 -2.38 -22.68
CA ASP A 141 10.10 -1.04 -23.28
C ASP A 141 10.73 0.02 -22.35
N LEU A 142 10.55 -0.11 -21.03
CA LEU A 142 11.19 0.74 -20.01
C LEU A 142 12.69 0.42 -19.80
N GLY A 143 13.22 -0.62 -20.45
CA GLY A 143 14.60 -1.06 -20.27
C GLY A 143 14.91 -1.66 -18.90
N VAL A 144 13.90 -2.11 -18.15
CA VAL A 144 14.07 -2.79 -16.85
C VAL A 144 14.31 -4.29 -17.03
N LEU A 145 13.72 -4.86 -18.08
CA LEU A 145 14.00 -6.22 -18.54
C LEU A 145 14.70 -6.18 -19.90
N GLU A 146 15.68 -7.05 -20.07
CA GLU A 146 16.28 -7.32 -21.38
C GLU A 146 15.93 -8.75 -21.79
N ARG A 147 15.46 -8.89 -23.02
CA ARG A 147 15.26 -10.18 -23.67
C ARG A 147 16.53 -10.55 -24.42
N THR A 148 17.03 -11.77 -24.24
CA THR A 148 18.20 -12.24 -25.00
C THR A 148 17.93 -12.22 -26.50
N SER A 149 18.99 -12.08 -27.31
CA SER A 149 18.90 -11.94 -28.77
C SER A 149 18.29 -13.16 -29.47
N ASP A 150 18.41 -14.34 -28.88
CA ASP A 150 17.76 -15.58 -29.30
C ASP A 150 16.30 -15.71 -28.83
N GLY A 151 15.82 -14.71 -28.08
CA GLY A 151 14.45 -14.62 -27.59
C GLY A 151 14.07 -15.61 -26.49
N SER A 152 15.03 -16.41 -26.01
CA SER A 152 14.78 -17.58 -25.15
C SER A 152 14.66 -17.24 -23.66
N SER A 153 15.25 -16.11 -23.24
CA SER A 153 15.31 -15.73 -21.82
C SER A 153 15.23 -14.23 -21.57
N TYR A 154 14.91 -13.89 -20.33
CA TYR A 154 14.84 -12.53 -19.79
C TYR A 154 15.83 -12.40 -18.64
N ARG A 155 16.44 -11.23 -18.53
CA ARG A 155 17.24 -10.81 -17.37
C ARG A 155 16.83 -9.41 -16.94
N ARG A 156 16.99 -9.09 -15.67
CA ARG A 156 16.85 -7.70 -15.19
C ARG A 156 18.08 -6.89 -15.64
N VAL A 157 17.83 -5.68 -16.13
CA VAL A 157 18.91 -4.74 -16.44
C VAL A 157 19.41 -4.15 -15.13
N ASP A 158 20.72 -4.26 -14.89
CA ASP A 158 21.37 -3.65 -13.75
C ASP A 158 21.83 -2.23 -14.15
N PRO A 159 21.26 -1.16 -13.58
CA PRO A 159 21.64 0.20 -13.93
C PRO A 159 23.12 0.50 -13.65
N GLU A 160 23.77 -0.22 -12.72
CA GLU A 160 25.19 0.00 -12.41
C GLU A 160 26.14 -0.58 -13.47
N ARG A 161 25.71 -1.57 -14.26
CA ARG A 161 26.56 -2.19 -15.31
C ARG A 161 26.55 -1.41 -16.64
N THR A 162 25.56 -0.56 -16.87
CA THR A 162 25.43 0.20 -18.14
C THR A 162 26.39 1.39 -18.23
N THR A 163 26.97 1.85 -17.12
CA THR A 163 27.86 3.04 -17.10
C THR A 163 29.34 2.72 -17.41
N LEU A 164 29.69 1.44 -17.56
CA LEU A 164 31.08 0.98 -17.77
C LEU A 164 31.37 0.42 -19.18
N ALA A 165 30.50 0.67 -20.15
CA ALA A 165 30.66 0.23 -21.54
C ALA A 165 30.88 1.41 -22.50
#